data_AF-A0A7S0SC26-F1
#
_entry.id   AF-A0A7S0SC26-F1
#
_cell.length_a   1.000
_cell.length_b   1.000
_cell.length_c   1.000
_cell.angle_alpha   90.00
_cell.angle_beta   90.00
_cell.angle_gamma   90.00
#
_symmetry.space_group_name_H-M   'P 1'
#
loop_
_entity.id
_entity.type
_entity.pdbx_description
1 polymer ?
#
loop_
_entity_poly.entity_id
_entity_poly.type
_entity_poly.pdbx_seq_one_letter_code
_entity_poly.pdbx_strand_id
1 'polypeptide(L)'
;RVAMVGDDTWLELFARDAFTAGAQPFPSFNVKDLDSVDAGVRLHLRSALKRPGDWDVLIGHFLGVDHAGHTFGVESAAMARKLGENDGDIRAVAAAMAADEAYNRTLLVVMGDHGMTTEGDHGGGTPEETDSFLLAYHP
;
A
#
# COMPACT_ATOMS: atom_id res chain seq x y z
N ARG A 1 -13.11 0.78 13.96
CA ARG A 1 -13.67 0.83 12.60
C ARG A 1 -12.51 0.80 11.62
N VAL A 2 -12.36 -0.28 10.84
CA VAL A 2 -11.22 -0.47 9.94
C VAL A 2 -11.71 -0.42 8.50
N ALA A 3 -11.10 0.45 7.70
CA ALA A 3 -11.31 0.53 6.27
C ALA A 3 -10.08 -0.03 5.55
N MET A 4 -10.29 -0.84 4.52
CA MET A 4 -9.22 -1.47 3.76
C MET A 4 -9.48 -1.30 2.25
N VAL A 5 -8.42 -1.04 1.51
CA VAL A 5 -8.39 -1.14 0.06
C VAL A 5 -7.09 -1.81 -0.37
N GLY A 6 -7.14 -2.73 -1.33
CA GLY A 6 -5.95 -3.43 -1.81
C GLY A 6 -6.28 -4.79 -2.39
N ASP A 7 -5.36 -5.75 -2.23
CA ASP A 7 -5.52 -7.10 -2.73
C ASP A 7 -6.70 -7.85 -2.08
N ASP A 8 -7.24 -8.83 -2.80
CA ASP A 8 -8.37 -9.65 -2.38
C ASP A 8 -8.04 -10.74 -1.35
N THR A 9 -6.76 -11.11 -1.19
CA THR A 9 -6.29 -12.13 -0.25
C THR A 9 -6.50 -11.73 1.21
N TRP A 10 -6.50 -10.44 1.54
CA TRP A 10 -6.89 -9.96 2.88
C TRP A 10 -8.29 -10.42 3.29
N LEU A 11 -9.24 -10.58 2.34
CA LEU A 11 -10.58 -11.07 2.66
C LEU A 11 -10.65 -12.59 2.81
N GLU A 12 -9.59 -13.30 2.41
CA GLU A 12 -9.42 -14.73 2.65
C GLU A 12 -8.71 -14.98 3.98
N LEU A 13 -7.75 -14.12 4.34
CA LEU A 13 -6.95 -14.20 5.57
C LEU A 13 -7.71 -13.71 6.81
N PHE A 14 -8.48 -12.63 6.66
CA PHE A 14 -9.22 -12.02 7.77
C PHE A 14 -10.72 -12.27 7.62
N ALA A 15 -11.39 -12.43 8.76
CA ALA A 15 -12.85 -12.51 8.78
C ALA A 15 -13.44 -11.22 8.18
N ARG A 16 -14.51 -11.35 7.37
CA ARG A 16 -15.11 -10.21 6.64
C ARG A 16 -15.59 -9.09 7.56
N ASP A 17 -15.92 -9.40 8.80
CA ASP A 17 -16.32 -8.44 9.84
C ASP A 17 -15.15 -7.69 10.48
N ALA A 18 -13.88 -8.01 10.14
CA ALA A 18 -12.72 -7.23 10.57
C ALA A 18 -12.74 -5.81 9.98
N PHE A 19 -13.17 -5.65 8.71
CA PHE A 19 -13.19 -4.38 7.99
C PHE A 19 -14.53 -3.65 8.15
N THR A 20 -14.84 -3.30 9.41
CA THR A 20 -16.12 -2.68 9.81
C THR A 20 -16.43 -1.32 9.17
N ALA A 21 -15.45 -0.60 8.62
CA ALA A 21 -15.66 0.64 7.85
C ALA A 21 -15.62 0.42 6.31
N GLY A 22 -15.58 -0.84 5.87
CA GLY A 22 -15.63 -1.22 4.46
C GLY A 22 -14.31 -1.79 3.95
N ALA A 23 -14.41 -2.67 2.95
CA ALA A 23 -13.28 -3.24 2.23
C ALA A 23 -13.50 -3.09 0.72
N GLN A 24 -12.43 -2.78 -0.01
CA GLN A 24 -12.42 -2.63 -1.47
C GLN A 24 -11.30 -3.49 -2.06
N PRO A 25 -11.56 -4.79 -2.28
CA PRO A 25 -10.56 -5.74 -2.80
C PRO A 25 -10.41 -5.65 -4.32
N PHE A 26 -9.20 -5.93 -4.80
CA PHE A 26 -8.85 -6.05 -6.22
C PHE A 26 -8.15 -7.39 -6.51
N PRO A 27 -8.36 -7.99 -7.69
CA PRO A 27 -7.69 -9.24 -8.06
C PRO A 27 -6.16 -9.08 -8.03
N SER A 28 -5.49 -10.01 -7.35
CA SER A 28 -4.08 -9.85 -6.96
C SER A 28 -3.10 -10.72 -7.75
N PHE A 29 -3.49 -11.93 -8.16
CA PHE A 29 -2.55 -12.91 -8.73
C PHE A 29 -2.04 -12.62 -10.16
N ASN A 30 -2.49 -11.54 -10.81
CA ASN A 30 -1.94 -11.16 -12.11
C ASN A 30 -0.69 -10.29 -11.94
N VAL A 31 0.47 -10.94 -11.78
CA VAL A 31 1.77 -10.25 -11.60
C VAL A 31 2.16 -9.33 -12.76
N LYS A 32 1.53 -9.47 -13.94
CA LYS A 32 1.77 -8.57 -15.07
C LYS A 32 0.99 -7.25 -14.97
N ASP A 33 0.02 -7.16 -14.07
CA ASP A 33 -0.71 -5.93 -13.80
C ASP A 33 0.03 -5.12 -12.74
N LEU A 34 0.64 -4.02 -13.15
CA LEU A 34 1.36 -3.13 -12.24
C LEU A 34 0.50 -1.98 -11.71
N ASP A 35 -0.72 -1.80 -12.23
CA ASP A 35 -1.38 -0.49 -12.21
C ASP A 35 -2.81 -0.53 -11.69
N SER A 36 -3.61 -1.57 -11.95
CA SER A 36 -5.03 -1.55 -11.59
C SER A 36 -5.28 -1.51 -10.09
N VAL A 37 -4.53 -2.32 -9.33
CA VAL A 37 -4.64 -2.37 -7.86
C VAL A 37 -4.20 -1.04 -7.26
N ASP A 38 -3.02 -0.56 -7.62
CA ASP A 38 -2.46 0.70 -7.11
C ASP A 38 -3.34 1.91 -7.46
N ALA A 39 -3.89 1.97 -8.68
CA ALA A 39 -4.83 3.02 -9.07
C ALA A 39 -6.13 2.96 -8.24
N GLY A 40 -6.62 1.75 -7.99
CA GLY A 40 -7.75 1.49 -7.11
C GLY A 40 -7.50 1.96 -5.68
N VAL A 41 -6.36 1.60 -5.10
CA VAL A 41 -5.93 2.02 -3.76
C VAL A 41 -5.84 3.54 -3.69
N ARG A 42 -5.15 4.18 -4.64
CA ARG A 42 -5.00 5.64 -4.71
C ARG A 42 -6.34 6.36 -4.75
N LEU A 43 -7.30 5.89 -5.55
CA LEU A 43 -8.63 6.48 -5.65
C LEU A 43 -9.39 6.40 -4.32
N HIS A 44 -9.33 5.25 -3.66
CA HIS A 44 -10.04 5.03 -2.40
C HIS A 44 -9.40 5.75 -1.23
N LEU A 45 -8.06 5.77 -1.12
CA LEU A 45 -7.34 6.56 -0.12
C LEU A 45 -7.70 8.04 -0.23
N ARG A 46 -7.65 8.62 -1.44
CA ARG A 46 -8.06 10.01 -1.68
C ARG A 46 -9.51 10.30 -1.29
N SER A 47 -10.38 9.31 -1.42
CA SER A 47 -11.79 9.44 -1.06
C SER A 47 -12.00 9.31 0.45
N ALA A 48 -11.30 8.40 1.12
CA ALA A 48 -11.36 8.17 2.56
C ALA A 48 -10.71 9.32 3.35
N LEU A 49 -9.65 9.92 2.82
CA LEU A 49 -8.98 11.09 3.41
C LEU A 49 -9.86 12.36 3.42
N LYS A 50 -10.97 12.37 2.67
CA LYS A 50 -11.95 13.47 2.74
C LYS A 50 -12.99 13.26 3.85
N ARG A 51 -12.97 12.10 4.50
CA ARG A 51 -13.93 11.69 5.53
C ARG A 51 -13.21 10.99 6.69
N PRO A 52 -12.29 11.68 7.40
CA PRO A 52 -11.55 11.10 8.52
C PRO A 52 -12.46 10.57 9.64
N GLY A 53 -13.70 11.08 9.74
CA GLY A 53 -14.69 10.59 10.71
C GLY A 53 -15.22 9.19 10.43
N ASP A 54 -15.02 8.61 9.24
CA ASP A 54 -15.63 7.33 8.85
C ASP A 54 -14.82 6.10 9.32
N TRP A 55 -13.56 6.28 9.69
CA TRP A 55 -12.63 5.19 10.02
C TRP A 55 -11.77 5.54 11.23
N ASP A 56 -11.27 4.52 11.93
CA ASP A 56 -10.26 4.66 12.98
C ASP A 56 -8.90 4.13 12.52
N VAL A 57 -8.91 3.19 11.55
CA VAL A 57 -7.74 2.70 10.81
C VAL A 57 -8.08 2.65 9.32
N LEU A 58 -7.22 3.22 8.48
CA LEU A 58 -7.32 3.17 7.02
C LEU A 58 -6.09 2.46 6.45
N ILE A 59 -6.32 1.36 5.74
CA ILE A 59 -5.28 0.51 5.16
C ILE A 59 -5.35 0.65 3.63
N GLY A 60 -4.23 0.98 3.00
CA GLY A 60 -4.04 0.89 1.55
C GLY A 60 -2.90 -0.07 1.25
N HIS A 61 -3.20 -1.19 0.59
CA HIS A 61 -2.22 -2.22 0.26
C HIS A 61 -1.92 -2.21 -1.25
N PHE A 62 -0.70 -1.83 -1.60
CA PHE A 62 -0.23 -1.68 -2.99
C PHE A 62 0.50 -2.95 -3.44
N LEU A 63 0.45 -3.27 -4.73
CA LEU A 63 1.11 -4.45 -5.30
C LEU A 63 2.09 -4.14 -6.43
N GLY A 64 2.02 -2.94 -7.02
CA GLY A 64 2.75 -2.66 -8.25
C GLY A 64 4.28 -2.74 -8.12
N VAL A 65 4.84 -2.49 -6.94
CA VAL A 65 6.30 -2.66 -6.68
C VAL A 65 6.69 -4.14 -6.70
N ASP A 66 5.96 -4.99 -5.97
CA ASP A 66 6.20 -6.44 -5.94
C ASP A 66 6.08 -7.04 -7.35
N HIS A 67 4.97 -6.73 -8.03
CA HIS A 67 4.71 -7.19 -9.39
C HIS A 67 5.76 -6.71 -10.41
N ALA A 68 6.29 -5.49 -10.25
CA ALA A 68 7.37 -4.98 -11.09
C ALA A 68 8.67 -5.77 -10.86
N GLY A 69 8.92 -6.15 -9.62
CA GLY A 69 9.99 -7.06 -9.22
C GLY A 69 9.94 -8.39 -9.97
N HIS A 70 8.88 -9.16 -9.75
CA HIS A 70 8.67 -10.47 -10.37
C HIS A 70 8.72 -10.42 -11.91
N THR A 71 8.15 -9.37 -12.50
CA THR A 71 7.97 -9.31 -13.96
C THR A 71 9.20 -8.77 -14.69
N PHE A 72 9.92 -7.82 -14.10
CA PHE A 72 10.97 -7.05 -14.78
C PHE A 72 12.31 -6.99 -14.05
N GLY A 73 12.38 -7.42 -12.78
CA GLY A 73 13.55 -7.31 -11.91
C GLY A 73 13.67 -5.96 -11.20
N VAL A 74 14.43 -5.95 -10.09
CA VAL A 74 14.54 -4.78 -9.19
C VAL A 74 15.22 -3.56 -9.82
N GLU A 75 16.12 -3.76 -10.78
CA GLU A 75 16.84 -2.66 -11.45
C GLU A 75 16.10 -2.13 -12.69
N SER A 76 14.86 -2.58 -12.92
CA SER A 76 14.10 -2.22 -14.11
C SER A 76 13.55 -0.79 -14.07
N ALA A 77 13.32 -0.22 -15.25
CA ALA A 77 12.60 1.06 -15.37
C ALA A 77 11.16 0.97 -14.83
N ALA A 78 10.55 -0.22 -14.87
CA ALA A 78 9.24 -0.48 -14.28
C ALA A 78 9.29 -0.34 -12.75
N MET A 79 10.29 -0.93 -12.09
CA MET A 79 10.51 -0.78 -10.65
C MET A 79 10.72 0.69 -10.28
N ALA A 80 11.61 1.39 -10.98
CA ALA A 80 11.86 2.81 -10.74
C ALA A 80 10.60 3.67 -10.89
N ARG A 81 9.76 3.40 -11.91
CA ARG A 81 8.46 4.05 -12.10
C ARG A 81 7.54 3.81 -10.90
N LYS A 82 7.38 2.55 -10.48
CA LYS A 82 6.45 2.18 -9.40
C LYS A 82 6.86 2.72 -8.05
N LEU A 83 8.16 2.74 -7.73
CA LEU A 83 8.68 3.42 -6.55
C LEU A 83 8.40 4.93 -6.57
N GLY A 84 8.58 5.58 -7.73
CA GLY A 84 8.26 7.00 -7.90
C GLY A 84 6.76 7.31 -7.74
N GLU A 85 5.89 6.41 -8.19
CA GLU A 85 4.43 6.52 -7.97
C GLU A 85 4.08 6.40 -6.49
N ASN A 86 4.62 5.39 -5.79
CA ASN A 86 4.40 5.21 -4.35
C ASN A 86 4.91 6.41 -3.54
N ASP A 87 6.09 6.94 -3.88
CA ASP A 87 6.63 8.15 -3.26
C ASP A 87 5.71 9.37 -3.48
N GLY A 88 5.11 9.49 -4.67
CA GLY A 88 4.07 10.49 -4.95
C GLY A 88 2.80 10.29 -4.12
N ASP A 89 2.36 9.05 -3.95
CA ASP A 89 1.17 8.69 -3.16
C ASP A 89 1.39 8.97 -1.67
N ILE A 90 2.54 8.61 -1.12
CA ILE A 90 2.92 8.89 0.28
C ILE A 90 2.90 10.41 0.53
N ARG A 91 3.52 11.21 -0.34
CA ARG A 91 3.49 12.68 -0.23
C ARG A 91 2.08 13.24 -0.29
N ALA A 92 1.23 12.69 -1.16
CA ALA A 92 -0.16 13.14 -1.28
C ALA A 92 -0.96 12.86 0.00
N VAL A 93 -0.77 11.70 0.63
CA VAL A 93 -1.40 11.36 1.92
C VAL A 93 -0.89 12.29 3.02
N ALA A 94 0.43 12.43 3.14
CA ALA A 94 1.05 13.30 4.16
C ALA A 94 0.59 14.76 4.02
N ALA A 95 0.55 15.29 2.79
CA ALA A 95 0.08 16.65 2.53
C ALA A 95 -1.42 16.83 2.84
N ALA A 96 -2.26 15.83 2.55
CA ALA A 96 -3.68 15.88 2.90
C ALA A 96 -3.87 15.89 4.42
N MET A 97 -3.08 15.11 5.16
CA MET A 97 -3.10 15.10 6.63
C MET A 97 -2.63 16.44 7.21
N ALA A 98 -1.54 17.02 6.68
CA ALA A 98 -1.02 18.31 7.15
C ALA A 98 -1.95 19.50 6.85
N ALA A 99 -2.85 19.37 5.88
CA ALA A 99 -3.76 20.44 5.46
C ALA A 99 -5.08 20.49 6.26
N ASP A 100 -5.38 19.51 7.11
CA ASP A 100 -6.65 19.39 7.82
C ASP A 100 -6.42 18.98 9.29
N GLU A 101 -6.83 19.86 10.22
CA GLU A 101 -6.68 19.67 11.67
C GLU A 101 -7.37 18.40 12.19
N ALA A 102 -8.31 17.82 11.43
CA ALA A 102 -8.90 16.52 11.73
C ALA A 102 -7.85 15.40 11.87
N TYR A 103 -6.65 15.56 11.28
CA TYR A 103 -5.55 14.61 11.34
C TYR A 103 -4.52 14.89 12.43
N ASN A 104 -4.71 15.89 13.30
CA ASN A 104 -3.77 16.23 14.38
C ASN A 104 -3.52 15.09 15.38
N ARG A 105 -4.35 14.04 15.37
CA ARG A 105 -4.20 12.83 16.19
C ARG A 105 -4.03 11.55 15.36
N THR A 106 -3.58 11.68 14.12
CA THR A 106 -3.45 10.57 13.17
C THR A 106 -1.98 10.33 12.82
N LEU A 107 -1.55 9.08 12.88
CA LEU A 107 -0.22 8.64 12.46
C LEU A 107 -0.31 7.99 11.07
N LEU A 108 0.52 8.43 10.13
CA LEU A 108 0.79 7.72 8.89
C LEU A 108 1.93 6.73 9.12
N VAL A 109 1.68 5.46 8.84
CA VAL A 109 2.70 4.41 8.82
C VAL A 109 2.79 3.86 7.41
N VAL A 110 4.00 3.82 6.86
CA VAL A 110 4.31 3.20 5.56
C VAL A 110 5.41 2.19 5.80
N MET A 111 5.21 0.96 5.35
CA MET A 111 6.20 -0.09 5.50
C MET A 111 6.12 -1.06 4.33
N GLY A 112 7.23 -1.71 4.03
CA GLY A 112 7.20 -2.96 3.28
C GLY A 112 7.05 -4.14 4.25
N ASP A 113 6.36 -5.18 3.81
CA ASP A 113 6.18 -6.43 4.53
C ASP A 113 7.34 -7.42 4.27
N HIS A 114 8.01 -7.29 3.13
CA HIS A 114 9.23 -7.99 2.80
C HIS A 114 10.22 -7.11 2.00
N GLY A 115 11.42 -7.64 1.80
CA GLY A 115 12.38 -7.23 0.77
C GLY A 115 12.32 -8.17 -0.43
N MET A 116 13.26 -8.09 -1.36
CA MET A 116 13.28 -8.92 -2.55
C MET A 116 14.71 -9.12 -3.05
N THR A 117 15.00 -10.31 -3.58
CA THR A 117 16.26 -10.59 -4.29
C THR A 117 16.40 -9.72 -5.53
N THR A 118 17.62 -9.60 -6.07
CA THR A 118 17.88 -8.85 -7.31
C THR A 118 17.04 -9.37 -8.50
N GLU A 119 16.68 -10.64 -8.46
CA GLU A 119 15.99 -11.33 -9.54
C GLU A 119 14.47 -11.17 -9.46
N GLY A 120 13.98 -10.56 -8.37
CA GLY A 120 12.56 -10.32 -8.14
C GLY A 120 11.88 -11.37 -7.28
N ASP A 121 12.60 -12.37 -6.76
CA ASP A 121 12.03 -13.40 -5.88
C ASP A 121 12.05 -12.96 -4.41
N HIS A 122 11.11 -13.50 -3.62
CA HIS A 122 11.05 -13.38 -2.17
C HIS A 122 10.39 -14.61 -1.52
N GLY A 123 10.33 -14.66 -0.18
CA GLY A 123 9.74 -15.77 0.59
C GLY A 123 10.77 -16.70 1.24
N GLY A 124 12.06 -16.47 1.00
CA GLY A 124 13.18 -17.03 1.73
C GLY A 124 13.53 -16.24 2.99
N GLY A 125 14.80 -16.30 3.39
CA GLY A 125 15.31 -15.71 4.63
C GLY A 125 16.65 -15.00 4.46
N THR A 126 16.99 -14.62 3.23
CA THR A 126 18.18 -13.81 2.97
C THR A 126 17.95 -12.38 3.44
N PRO A 127 19.01 -11.61 3.76
CA PRO A 127 18.87 -10.20 4.12
C PRO A 127 18.10 -9.41 3.07
N GLU A 128 18.34 -9.66 1.79
CA GLU A 128 17.64 -9.01 0.68
C GLU A 128 16.12 -9.24 0.74
N GLU A 129 15.67 -10.40 1.19
CA GLU A 129 14.25 -10.76 1.29
C GLU A 129 13.60 -10.31 2.61
N THR A 130 14.37 -10.15 3.69
CA THR A 130 13.84 -9.81 5.02
C THR A 130 14.02 -8.35 5.40
N ASP A 131 15.00 -7.66 4.82
CA ASP A 131 15.23 -6.24 5.07
C ASP A 131 14.19 -5.43 4.31
N SER A 132 13.43 -4.62 5.06
CA SER A 132 12.43 -3.72 4.50
C SER A 132 12.47 -2.37 5.21
N PHE A 133 11.63 -1.43 4.77
CA PHE A 133 11.59 -0.08 5.31
C PHE A 133 10.38 0.15 6.22
N LEU A 134 10.54 1.12 7.12
CA LEU A 134 9.46 1.68 7.92
C LEU A 134 9.60 3.21 7.95
N LEU A 135 8.52 3.89 7.61
CA LEU A 135 8.34 5.33 7.75
C LEU A 135 7.14 5.56 8.66
N ALA A 136 7.34 6.35 9.71
CA ALA A 136 6.27 6.86 10.56
C ALA A 136 6.26 8.38 10.49
N TYR A 137 5.10 8.97 10.19
CA TYR A 137 4.90 10.40 10.02
C TYR A 137 3.65 10.86 10.76
N HIS A 138 3.77 11.97 11.48
CA HIS A 138 2.67 12.70 12.08
C HIS A 138 2.80 14.17 11.65
N PRO A 139 1.70 14.83 11.21
CA PRO A 139 1.73 16.18 10.66
C PRO A 139 2.05 17.29 11.65
#